data_AF-A0A3D0N7J6-F1
#
_entry.id   AF-A0A3D0N7J6-F1
#
_cell.length_a   1.000
_cell.length_b   1.000
_cell.length_c   1.000
_cell.angle_alpha   90.00
_cell.angle_beta   90.00
_cell.angle_gamma   90.00
#
_symmetry.space_group_name_H-M   'P 1'
#
loop_
_entity.id
_entity.type
_entity.pdbx_description
1 polymer ?
#
loop_
_entity_poly.entity_id
_entity_poly.type
_entity_poly.pdbx_seq_one_letter_code
_entity_poly.pdbx_strand_id
1 'polypeptide(L)'
;MEPLRGTGALVLAIMAGGVPVAVPLARELGLALDAAVVSNITLPWNTEAGYGAVAFDGTVRINEPLRESVGLTDTDVQRGIAATREKVARRVRELRGERPLPKVAGRSVILCDDGLASGFTMMTAAQAVRAAGAQAVIVAVPTAHDEAIRRISGDVDCVYCCNVRRGYRFAVASAYRQWRDVTLAEARGLLS
;
A
#
# COMPACT_ATOMS: atom_id res chain seq x y z
N MET A 1 14.67 -1.77 -12.49
CA MET A 1 15.08 -2.16 -11.12
C MET A 1 16.32 -3.04 -11.10
N GLU A 2 17.10 -3.12 -12.18
CA GLU A 2 18.28 -4.00 -12.27
C GLU A 2 19.31 -3.82 -11.14
N PRO A 3 19.61 -2.60 -10.63
CA PRO A 3 20.54 -2.43 -9.51
C PRO A 3 20.12 -3.11 -8.20
N LEU A 4 18.86 -3.52 -8.07
CA LEU A 4 18.34 -4.20 -6.87
C LEU A 4 18.41 -5.73 -6.99
N ARG A 5 18.69 -6.29 -8.18
CA ARG A 5 18.64 -7.73 -8.41
C ARG A 5 19.65 -8.48 -7.53
N GLY A 6 19.19 -9.53 -6.86
CA GLY A 6 20.03 -10.37 -5.98
C GLY A 6 20.60 -9.65 -4.74
N THR A 7 20.14 -8.43 -4.45
CA THR A 7 20.57 -7.68 -3.27
C THR A 7 19.79 -8.08 -2.02
N GLY A 8 20.11 -7.46 -0.89
CA GLY A 8 19.33 -7.57 0.35
C GLY A 8 18.01 -6.81 0.35
N ALA A 9 17.53 -6.26 -0.77
CA ALA A 9 16.26 -5.53 -0.83
C ALA A 9 15.06 -6.43 -0.47
N LEU A 10 13.95 -5.80 -0.08
CA LEU A 10 12.70 -6.48 0.28
C LEU A 10 11.57 -6.01 -0.61
N VAL A 11 10.82 -6.94 -1.21
CA VAL A 11 9.53 -6.63 -1.82
C VAL A 11 8.45 -6.75 -0.75
N LEU A 12 7.65 -5.69 -0.59
CA LEU A 12 6.49 -5.66 0.29
C LEU A 12 5.23 -5.44 -0.54
N ALA A 13 4.37 -6.45 -0.59
CA ALA A 13 3.08 -6.37 -1.26
C ALA A 13 2.04 -5.66 -0.38
N ILE A 14 1.41 -4.61 -0.88
CA ILE A 14 0.22 -4.01 -0.26
C ILE A 14 -0.93 -5.01 -0.38
N MET A 15 -1.49 -5.40 0.77
CA MET A 15 -2.51 -6.44 0.80
C MET A 15 -3.88 -5.93 0.33
N ALA A 16 -4.67 -6.70 -0.42
CA ALA A 16 -4.37 -8.02 -0.98
C ALA A 16 -3.94 -7.96 -2.47
N GLY A 17 -4.41 -6.95 -3.20
CA GLY A 17 -4.26 -6.82 -4.65
C GLY A 17 -2.82 -6.69 -5.14
N GLY A 18 -1.90 -6.19 -4.30
CA GLY A 18 -0.48 -6.12 -4.62
C GLY A 18 0.23 -7.47 -4.68
N VAL A 19 -0.31 -8.54 -4.06
CA VAL A 19 0.40 -9.83 -3.97
C VAL A 19 0.63 -10.48 -5.34
N PRO A 20 -0.38 -10.63 -6.22
CA PRO A 20 -0.17 -11.16 -7.56
C PRO A 20 0.83 -10.38 -8.43
N VAL A 21 1.05 -9.09 -8.14
CA VAL A 21 2.07 -8.26 -8.81
C VAL A 21 3.45 -8.47 -8.18
N ALA A 22 3.52 -8.53 -6.85
CA ALA A 22 4.76 -8.64 -6.10
C ALA A 22 5.46 -9.99 -6.25
N VAL A 23 4.71 -11.10 -6.33
CA VAL A 23 5.26 -12.46 -6.48
C VAL A 23 6.16 -12.61 -7.71
N PRO A 24 5.70 -12.33 -8.95
CA PRO A 24 6.57 -12.43 -10.11
C PRO A 24 7.71 -11.41 -10.07
N LEU A 25 7.49 -10.21 -9.54
CA LEU A 25 8.55 -9.20 -9.40
C LEU A 25 9.68 -9.67 -8.47
N ALA A 26 9.33 -10.20 -7.30
CA ALA A 26 10.30 -10.70 -6.32
C ALA A 26 11.08 -11.91 -6.88
N ARG A 27 10.37 -12.84 -7.55
CA ARG A 27 10.99 -14.00 -8.20
C ARG A 27 12.00 -13.58 -9.27
N GLU A 28 11.59 -12.68 -10.16
CA GLU A 28 12.43 -12.17 -11.23
C GLU A 28 13.69 -11.49 -10.66
N LEU A 29 13.53 -10.61 -9.67
CA LEU A 29 14.65 -9.88 -9.07
C LEU A 29 15.49 -10.73 -8.08
N GLY A 30 15.09 -11.95 -7.77
CA GLY A 30 15.74 -12.78 -6.74
C GLY A 30 15.69 -12.14 -5.35
N LEU A 31 14.59 -11.47 -5.01
CA LEU A 31 14.41 -10.73 -3.75
C LEU A 31 13.46 -11.46 -2.81
N ALA A 32 13.65 -11.22 -1.50
CA ALA A 32 12.69 -11.65 -0.49
C ALA A 32 11.34 -10.94 -0.70
N LEU A 33 10.26 -11.65 -0.43
CA LEU A 33 8.89 -11.14 -0.49
C LEU A 33 8.22 -11.28 0.88
N ASP A 34 7.53 -10.23 1.31
CA ASP A 34 6.59 -10.25 2.42
C ASP A 34 5.42 -9.30 2.09
N ALA A 35 4.50 -9.13 3.03
CA ALA A 35 3.31 -8.33 2.86
C ALA A 35 3.18 -7.21 3.91
N ALA A 36 2.60 -6.11 3.45
CA ALA A 36 2.23 -4.93 4.21
C ALA A 36 0.71 -4.80 4.21
N VAL A 37 0.10 -5.00 5.37
CA VAL A 37 -1.34 -4.78 5.55
C VAL A 37 -1.58 -3.28 5.69
N VAL A 38 -2.32 -2.70 4.76
CA VAL A 38 -2.77 -1.30 4.83
C VAL A 38 -4.26 -1.28 4.55
N SER A 39 -5.00 -0.37 5.18
CA SER A 39 -6.43 -0.21 4.88
C SER A 39 -6.82 1.26 4.94
N ASN A 40 -7.66 1.66 4.00
CA ASN A 40 -8.24 2.99 3.99
C ASN A 40 -9.17 3.20 5.19
N ILE A 41 -9.12 4.40 5.72
CA ILE A 41 -10.13 4.95 6.62
C ILE A 41 -11.21 5.55 5.73
N THR A 42 -12.40 4.98 5.77
CA THR A 42 -13.51 5.30 4.86
C THR A 42 -14.48 6.29 5.48
N LEU A 43 -15.15 7.09 4.65
CA LEU A 43 -16.18 8.02 5.10
C LEU A 43 -17.31 7.27 5.85
N PRO A 44 -17.89 7.86 6.90
CA PRO A 44 -18.97 7.20 7.67
C PRO A 44 -20.18 6.80 6.82
N TRP A 45 -20.45 7.55 5.74
CA TRP A 45 -21.58 7.34 4.83
C TRP A 45 -21.17 6.71 3.49
N ASN A 46 -19.89 6.41 3.26
CA ASN A 46 -19.41 5.80 2.01
C ASN A 46 -18.18 4.91 2.26
N THR A 47 -18.39 3.60 2.13
CA THR A 47 -17.36 2.57 2.36
C THR A 47 -16.31 2.48 1.25
N GLU A 48 -16.55 3.09 0.09
CA GLU A 48 -15.62 3.10 -1.04
C GLU A 48 -14.70 4.31 -1.03
N ALA A 49 -15.16 5.43 -0.45
CA ALA A 49 -14.40 6.67 -0.39
C ALA A 49 -13.51 6.74 0.86
N GLY A 50 -12.20 6.63 0.67
CA GLY A 50 -11.20 6.78 1.73
C GLY A 50 -10.72 8.21 1.92
N TYR A 51 -10.64 8.68 3.17
CA TYR A 51 -10.04 9.98 3.55
C TYR A 51 -8.74 9.84 4.35
N GLY A 52 -8.23 8.63 4.48
CA GLY A 52 -6.96 8.35 5.12
C GLY A 52 -6.64 6.86 5.03
N ALA A 53 -5.56 6.42 5.67
CA ALA A 53 -5.22 5.02 5.76
C ALA A 53 -4.43 4.69 7.03
N VAL A 54 -4.49 3.42 7.45
CA VAL A 54 -3.74 2.84 8.56
C VAL A 54 -2.86 1.71 8.03
N ALA A 55 -1.59 1.69 8.41
CA ALA A 55 -0.63 0.64 8.07
C ALA A 55 -0.45 -0.38 9.20
N PHE A 56 0.23 -1.48 8.87
CA PHE A 56 0.43 -2.68 9.69
C PHE A 56 1.16 -2.44 11.02
N ASP A 57 1.88 -1.33 11.15
CA ASP A 57 2.57 -0.88 12.37
C ASP A 57 1.74 0.11 13.20
N GLY A 58 0.53 0.45 12.75
CA GLY A 58 -0.34 1.45 13.39
C GLY A 58 -0.13 2.88 12.91
N THR A 59 0.79 3.11 11.96
CA THR A 59 0.97 4.41 11.28
C THR A 59 -0.34 4.84 10.64
N VAL A 60 -0.72 6.11 10.84
CA VAL A 60 -1.95 6.71 10.33
C VAL A 60 -1.60 7.92 9.48
N ARG A 61 -2.28 8.05 8.34
CA ARG A 61 -2.25 9.26 7.53
C ARG A 61 -3.66 9.69 7.17
N ILE A 62 -3.96 10.98 7.36
CA ILE A 62 -5.24 11.60 7.04
C ILE A 62 -5.06 12.57 5.87
N ASN A 63 -6.04 12.60 4.97
CA ASN A 63 -6.20 13.62 3.94
C ASN A 63 -6.91 14.82 4.56
N GLU A 64 -6.16 15.71 5.23
CA GLU A 64 -6.74 16.88 5.90
C GLU A 64 -7.58 17.76 4.95
N PRO A 65 -7.14 18.08 3.71
CA PRO A 65 -7.99 18.83 2.78
C PRO A 65 -9.34 18.16 2.49
N LEU A 66 -9.36 16.82 2.32
CA LEU A 66 -10.61 16.11 2.10
C LEU A 66 -11.47 16.11 3.37
N ARG A 67 -10.87 15.81 4.52
CA ARG A 67 -11.53 15.83 5.84
C ARG A 67 -12.24 17.16 6.08
N GLU A 68 -11.56 18.29 5.83
CA GLU A 68 -12.12 19.63 5.95
C GLU A 68 -13.26 19.84 4.95
N SER A 69 -13.06 19.50 3.67
CA SER A 69 -14.06 19.71 2.62
C SER A 69 -15.37 18.93 2.82
N VAL A 70 -15.30 17.78 3.50
CA VAL A 70 -16.48 16.95 3.82
C VAL A 70 -17.01 17.16 5.24
N GLY A 71 -16.43 18.09 6.00
CA GLY A 71 -16.90 18.46 7.33
C GLY A 71 -16.76 17.38 8.40
N LEU A 72 -15.73 16.53 8.33
CA LEU A 72 -15.50 15.50 9.34
C LEU A 72 -14.99 16.11 10.64
N THR A 73 -15.70 15.83 11.74
CA THR A 73 -15.28 16.24 13.08
C THR A 73 -14.09 15.41 13.56
N ASP A 74 -13.36 15.90 14.57
CA ASP A 74 -12.30 15.10 15.22
C ASP A 74 -12.84 13.77 15.74
N THR A 75 -14.07 13.76 16.27
CA THR A 75 -14.71 12.53 16.76
C THR A 75 -14.94 11.52 15.64
N ASP A 76 -15.39 11.96 14.46
CA ASP A 76 -15.56 11.09 13.29
C ASP A 76 -14.21 10.51 12.84
N VAL A 77 -13.17 11.36 12.80
CA VAL A 77 -11.81 10.95 12.43
C VAL A 77 -11.28 9.90 13.40
N GLN A 78 -11.38 10.13 14.71
CA GLN A 78 -10.91 9.17 15.72
C GLN A 78 -11.66 7.84 15.65
N ARG A 79 -12.98 7.87 15.43
CA ARG A 79 -13.78 6.64 15.25
C ARG A 79 -13.33 5.86 14.02
N GLY A 80 -13.10 6.53 12.89
CA GLY A 80 -12.60 5.92 11.66
C GLY A 80 -11.21 5.30 11.85
N ILE A 81 -10.31 6.01 12.53
CA ILE A 81 -8.96 5.51 12.86
C ILE A 81 -9.06 4.25 13.72
N ALA A 82 -9.85 4.26 14.80
CA ALA A 82 -9.99 3.14 15.72
C ALA A 82 -10.52 1.89 15.01
N ALA A 83 -11.61 2.01 14.24
CA ALA A 83 -12.18 0.91 13.48
C ALA A 83 -11.19 0.34 12.43
N THR A 84 -10.45 1.23 11.76
CA THR A 84 -9.48 0.81 10.73
C THR A 84 -8.26 0.15 11.37
N ARG A 85 -7.78 0.62 12.52
CA ARG A 85 -6.70 -0.02 13.29
C ARG A 85 -7.08 -1.44 13.69
N GLU A 86 -8.30 -1.65 14.19
CA GLU A 86 -8.77 -2.99 14.55
C GLU A 86 -8.82 -3.92 13.32
N LYS A 87 -9.34 -3.43 12.19
CA LYS A 87 -9.36 -4.15 10.91
C LYS A 87 -7.95 -4.54 10.46
N VAL A 88 -6.99 -3.62 10.53
CA VAL A 88 -5.59 -3.88 10.17
C VAL A 88 -4.97 -4.90 11.12
N ALA A 89 -5.13 -4.74 12.44
CA ALA A 89 -4.59 -5.65 13.44
C ALA A 89 -5.14 -7.07 13.29
N ARG A 90 -6.44 -7.22 12.97
CA ARG A 90 -7.04 -8.52 12.65
C ARG A 90 -6.40 -9.15 11.42
N ARG A 91 -6.29 -8.40 10.31
CA ARG A 91 -5.69 -8.89 9.05
C ARG A 91 -4.21 -9.24 9.20
N VAL A 92 -3.45 -8.49 9.99
CA VAL A 92 -2.05 -8.81 10.33
C VAL A 92 -1.98 -10.15 11.06
N ARG A 93 -2.81 -10.37 12.09
CA ARG A 93 -2.86 -11.65 12.82
C ARG A 93 -3.26 -12.82 11.90
N GLU A 94 -4.26 -12.64 11.03
CA GLU A 94 -4.70 -13.67 10.08
C GLU A 94 -3.62 -14.03 9.04
N LEU A 95 -2.82 -13.05 8.62
CA LEU A 95 -1.75 -13.23 7.64
C LEU A 95 -0.52 -13.91 8.22
N ARG A 96 -0.08 -13.52 9.43
CA ARG A 96 1.23 -13.92 9.96
C ARG A 96 1.25 -14.55 11.35
N GLY A 97 0.11 -14.62 12.04
CA GLY A 97 0.05 -15.12 13.41
C GLY A 97 0.99 -14.34 14.33
N GLU A 98 1.82 -15.06 15.07
CA GLU A 98 2.82 -14.49 15.99
C GLU A 98 4.15 -14.13 15.32
N ARG A 99 4.30 -14.32 14.00
CA ARG A 99 5.53 -13.89 13.31
C ARG A 99 5.66 -12.37 13.42
N PRO A 100 6.89 -11.83 13.61
CA PRO A 100 7.10 -10.40 13.68
C PRO A 100 6.80 -9.70 12.35
N LEU A 101 6.66 -8.37 12.40
CA LEU A 101 6.61 -7.52 11.21
C LEU A 101 7.89 -7.67 10.36
N PRO A 102 7.86 -7.34 9.04
CA PRO A 102 9.00 -7.51 8.17
C PRO A 102 10.17 -6.64 8.64
N LYS A 103 11.38 -7.21 8.67
CA LYS A 103 12.59 -6.47 9.00
C LYS A 103 13.00 -5.62 7.79
N VAL A 104 12.76 -4.31 7.88
CA VAL A 104 13.05 -3.32 6.82
C VAL A 104 14.26 -2.43 7.13
N ALA A 105 14.68 -2.34 8.39
CA ALA A 105 15.78 -1.47 8.81
C ALA A 105 17.06 -1.72 7.99
N GLY A 106 17.64 -0.65 7.44
CA GLY A 106 18.85 -0.71 6.62
C GLY A 106 18.69 -1.37 5.25
N ARG A 107 17.46 -1.67 4.81
CA ARG A 107 17.19 -2.30 3.50
C ARG A 107 16.50 -1.34 2.55
N SER A 108 16.73 -1.53 1.26
CA SER A 108 15.85 -0.97 0.23
C SER A 108 14.54 -1.75 0.21
N VAL A 109 13.40 -1.06 0.25
CA VAL A 109 12.06 -1.64 0.27
C VAL A 109 11.33 -1.27 -1.00
N ILE A 110 10.81 -2.26 -1.72
CA ILE A 110 9.97 -2.11 -2.90
C ILE A 110 8.51 -2.36 -2.48
N LEU A 111 7.73 -1.29 -2.31
CA LEU A 111 6.29 -1.35 -2.08
C LEU A 111 5.56 -1.62 -3.40
N CYS A 112 4.81 -2.71 -3.45
CA CYS A 112 4.09 -3.15 -4.65
C CYS A 112 2.58 -3.13 -4.43
N ASP A 113 1.83 -2.65 -5.42
CA ASP A 113 0.36 -2.72 -5.44
C ASP A 113 -0.15 -3.02 -6.86
N ASP A 114 -1.43 -3.35 -6.99
CA ASP A 114 -2.09 -3.52 -8.29
C ASP A 114 -2.28 -2.20 -9.06
N GLY A 115 -2.26 -1.06 -8.35
CA GLY A 115 -2.21 0.24 -8.98
C GLY A 115 -2.29 1.39 -7.99
N LEU A 116 -2.01 2.59 -8.49
CA LEU A 116 -1.99 3.80 -7.68
C LEU A 116 -3.13 4.74 -8.09
N ALA A 117 -4.25 4.68 -7.35
CA ALA A 117 -5.42 5.54 -7.59
C ALA A 117 -5.31 6.91 -6.90
N SER A 118 -5.49 6.97 -5.58
CA SER A 118 -5.31 8.21 -4.80
C SER A 118 -3.90 8.30 -4.18
N GLY A 119 -3.26 7.16 -3.97
CA GLY A 119 -1.92 7.05 -3.39
C GLY A 119 -1.85 7.00 -1.86
N PHE A 120 -2.96 7.22 -1.14
CA PHE A 120 -2.92 7.28 0.34
C PHE A 120 -2.46 5.98 1.00
N THR A 121 -2.90 4.81 0.52
CA THR A 121 -2.40 3.52 1.02
C THR A 121 -0.88 3.40 0.87
N MET A 122 -0.37 3.79 -0.30
CA MET A 122 1.05 3.74 -0.61
C MET A 122 1.86 4.73 0.25
N MET A 123 1.35 5.95 0.45
CA MET A 123 2.00 6.96 1.30
C MET A 123 2.07 6.51 2.76
N THR A 124 0.99 5.90 3.29
CA THR A 124 0.98 5.38 4.65
C THR A 124 1.95 4.20 4.79
N ALA A 125 2.03 3.31 3.80
CA ALA A 125 3.03 2.24 3.78
C ALA A 125 4.46 2.79 3.73
N ALA A 126 4.72 3.77 2.87
CA ALA A 126 6.01 4.43 2.74
C ALA A 126 6.46 5.08 4.05
N GLN A 127 5.55 5.79 4.71
CA GLN A 127 5.78 6.38 6.02
C GLN A 127 6.12 5.32 7.08
N ALA A 128 5.35 4.23 7.14
CA ALA A 128 5.59 3.13 8.09
C ALA A 128 6.97 2.50 7.89
N VAL A 129 7.35 2.16 6.65
CA VAL A 129 8.65 1.52 6.39
C VAL A 129 9.82 2.48 6.58
N ARG A 130 9.64 3.78 6.26
CA ARG A 130 10.66 4.81 6.52
C ARG A 130 10.88 4.99 8.02
N ALA A 131 9.81 5.08 8.81
CA ALA A 131 9.89 5.17 10.27
C ALA A 131 10.56 3.94 10.90
N ALA A 132 10.39 2.76 10.28
CA ALA A 132 11.07 1.53 10.66
C ALA A 132 12.53 1.42 10.15
N GLY A 133 13.09 2.49 9.56
CA GLY A 133 14.50 2.59 9.20
C GLY A 133 14.87 2.04 7.82
N ALA A 134 13.92 1.93 6.88
CA ALA A 134 14.25 1.55 5.50
C ALA A 134 15.28 2.53 4.90
N GLN A 135 16.33 1.98 4.28
CA GLN A 135 17.38 2.75 3.62
C GLN A 135 16.84 3.49 2.39
N ALA A 136 15.98 2.82 1.63
CA ALA A 136 15.28 3.41 0.49
C ALA A 136 13.86 2.84 0.40
N VAL A 137 12.93 3.65 -0.08
CA VAL A 137 11.52 3.31 -0.31
C VAL A 137 11.21 3.53 -1.78
N ILE A 138 10.89 2.44 -2.47
CA ILE A 138 10.66 2.40 -3.91
C ILE A 138 9.23 1.91 -4.13
N VAL A 139 8.50 2.52 -5.04
CA VAL A 139 7.17 2.09 -5.43
C VAL A 139 7.22 1.40 -6.78
N ALA A 140 6.53 0.27 -6.89
CA ALA A 140 6.41 -0.52 -8.11
C ALA A 140 4.95 -0.87 -8.37
N VAL A 141 4.34 -0.28 -9.40
CA VAL A 141 2.93 -0.51 -9.74
C VAL A 141 2.75 -0.64 -11.25
N PRO A 142 1.84 -1.48 -11.75
CA PRO A 142 1.63 -1.63 -13.18
C PRO A 142 0.89 -0.43 -13.79
N THR A 143 0.03 0.24 -13.02
CA THR A 143 -0.77 1.39 -13.48
C THR A 143 -0.90 2.45 -12.38
N ALA A 144 -0.97 3.73 -12.76
CA ALA A 144 -1.14 4.82 -11.82
C ALA A 144 -1.79 6.04 -12.48
N HIS A 145 -2.50 6.83 -11.68
CA HIS A 145 -2.87 8.19 -12.05
C HIS A 145 -1.67 9.13 -11.87
N ASP A 146 -1.45 10.07 -12.80
CA ASP A 146 -0.32 11.00 -12.76
C ASP A 146 -0.33 11.87 -11.49
N GLU A 147 -1.50 12.32 -11.03
CA GLU A 147 -1.63 13.05 -9.76
C GLU A 147 -1.22 12.21 -8.56
N ALA A 148 -1.51 10.90 -8.59
CA ALA A 148 -1.13 10.02 -7.50
C ALA A 148 0.39 9.85 -7.45
N ILE A 149 1.06 9.71 -8.61
CA ILE A 149 2.52 9.69 -8.69
C ILE A 149 3.10 10.99 -8.13
N ARG A 150 2.61 12.15 -8.59
CA ARG A 150 3.07 13.46 -8.09
C ARG A 150 2.88 13.58 -6.57
N ARG A 151 1.74 13.12 -6.06
CA ARG A 151 1.42 13.16 -4.63
C ARG A 151 2.38 12.31 -3.80
N ILE A 152 2.72 11.09 -4.24
CA ILE A 152 3.60 10.19 -3.48
C ILE A 152 5.09 10.49 -3.63
N SER A 153 5.48 11.25 -4.65
CA SER A 153 6.91 11.48 -4.98
C SER A 153 7.70 12.14 -3.85
N GLY A 154 7.04 12.86 -2.93
CA GLY A 154 7.68 13.43 -1.75
C GLY A 154 7.93 12.42 -0.62
N ASP A 155 7.23 11.28 -0.61
CA ASP A 155 7.34 10.27 0.46
C ASP A 155 8.27 9.10 0.08
N VAL A 156 8.67 8.98 -1.19
CA VAL A 156 9.40 7.82 -1.74
C VAL A 156 10.60 8.25 -2.59
N ASP A 157 11.61 7.39 -2.68
CA ASP A 157 12.85 7.71 -3.39
C ASP A 157 12.73 7.47 -4.90
N CYS A 158 11.85 6.57 -5.31
CA CYS A 158 11.62 6.27 -6.73
C CYS A 158 10.24 5.65 -6.96
N VAL A 159 9.63 5.96 -8.11
CA VAL A 159 8.37 5.35 -8.56
C VAL A 159 8.61 4.71 -9.93
N TYR A 160 8.37 3.40 -10.01
CA TYR A 160 8.31 2.65 -11.27
C TYR A 160 6.84 2.38 -11.60
N CYS A 161 6.38 2.93 -12.72
CA CYS A 161 5.03 2.71 -13.22
C CYS A 161 5.04 2.44 -14.74
N CYS A 162 4.49 1.30 -15.15
CA CYS A 162 4.47 0.90 -16.57
C CYS A 162 3.42 1.67 -17.38
N ASN A 163 2.27 1.98 -16.77
CA ASN A 163 1.14 2.62 -17.43
C ASN A 163 0.66 3.84 -16.62
N VAL A 164 1.21 5.01 -16.95
CA VAL A 164 0.78 6.28 -16.35
C VAL A 164 -0.40 6.83 -17.13
N ARG A 165 -1.50 7.11 -16.44
CA ARG A 165 -2.76 7.61 -17.02
C ARG A 165 -3.11 8.98 -16.47
N ARG A 166 -3.88 9.74 -17.25
CA ARG A 166 -4.34 11.11 -16.93
C ARG A 166 -5.85 11.23 -17.15
N GLY A 167 -6.43 12.27 -16.55
CA GLY A 167 -7.81 12.70 -16.79
C GLY A 167 -8.76 12.35 -15.65
N TYR A 168 -10.00 12.84 -15.73
CA TYR A 168 -10.95 12.82 -14.61
C TYR A 168 -11.42 11.44 -14.16
N ARG A 169 -11.31 10.41 -15.02
CA ARG A 169 -11.74 9.04 -14.71
C ARG A 169 -10.54 8.12 -14.65
N PHE A 170 -10.25 7.61 -13.46
CA PHE A 170 -9.24 6.58 -13.25
C PHE A 170 -9.77 5.49 -12.32
N ALA A 171 -9.60 4.24 -12.73
CA ALA A 171 -9.83 3.06 -11.92
C ALA A 171 -8.72 2.06 -12.22
N VAL A 172 -8.07 1.52 -11.19
CA VAL A 172 -7.01 0.51 -11.35
C VAL A 172 -7.49 -0.66 -12.19
N ALA A 173 -8.70 -1.15 -11.90
CA ALA A 173 -9.37 -2.24 -12.61
C ALA A 173 -9.40 -2.08 -14.13
N SER A 174 -9.55 -0.86 -14.63
CA SER A 174 -9.62 -0.60 -16.08
C SER A 174 -8.29 -0.79 -16.83
N ALA A 175 -7.17 -0.96 -16.13
CA ALA A 175 -5.89 -1.34 -16.73
C ALA A 175 -5.75 -2.87 -16.92
N TYR A 176 -6.65 -3.66 -16.34
CA TYR A 176 -6.60 -5.11 -16.36
C TYR A 176 -7.67 -5.66 -17.31
N ARG A 177 -7.26 -6.55 -18.23
CA ARG A 177 -8.22 -7.31 -19.07
C ARG A 177 -9.11 -8.22 -18.22
N GLN A 178 -8.57 -8.74 -17.12
CA GLN A 178 -9.26 -9.57 -16.16
C GLN A 178 -9.03 -8.94 -14.78
N TRP A 179 -10.06 -8.29 -14.26
CA TRP A 179 -10.06 -7.76 -12.90
C TRP A 179 -10.94 -8.63 -12.01
N ARG A 180 -10.44 -8.95 -10.82
CA ARG A 180 -11.20 -9.56 -9.74
C ARG A 180 -10.56 -9.17 -8.42
N ASP A 181 -11.35 -9.17 -7.37
CA ASP A 181 -10.81 -8.99 -6.03
C ASP A 181 -9.96 -10.20 -5.63
N VAL A 182 -8.83 -9.92 -5.01
CA VAL A 182 -7.95 -10.94 -4.43
C VAL A 182 -8.35 -11.11 -2.97
N THR A 183 -8.77 -12.32 -2.61
CA THR A 183 -9.13 -12.60 -1.22
C THR A 183 -7.88 -12.70 -0.35
N LEU A 184 -8.04 -12.47 0.96
CA LEU A 184 -6.93 -12.64 1.91
C LEU A 184 -6.38 -14.07 1.90
N ALA A 185 -7.25 -15.08 1.73
CA ALA A 185 -6.86 -16.48 1.66
C ALA A 185 -5.99 -16.78 0.43
N GLU A 186 -6.38 -16.28 -0.74
CA GLU A 186 -5.57 -16.40 -1.96
C GLU A 186 -4.24 -15.69 -1.84
N ALA A 187 -4.24 -14.44 -1.36
CA ALA A 187 -3.02 -13.67 -1.14
C ALA A 187 -2.07 -14.39 -0.18
N ARG A 188 -2.58 -15.01 0.89
CA ARG A 188 -1.78 -15.82 1.81
C ARG A 188 -1.20 -17.06 1.14
N GLY A 189 -1.97 -17.76 0.30
CA GLY A 189 -1.50 -18.92 -0.45
C GLY A 189 -0.42 -18.60 -1.50
N LEU A 190 -0.36 -17.36 -1.97
CA LEU A 190 0.69 -16.88 -2.88
C LEU A 190 1.98 -16.46 -2.17
N LEU A 191 1.94 -16.23 -0.85
CA LEU A 191 3.08 -15.83 -0.01
C LEU A 191 3.73 -17.01 0.72
N SER A 192 3.12 -18.20 0.64
CA SER A 192 3.60 -19.45 1.24
C SER A 192 4.58 -20.23 0.36
#